data_AF-K9DG98-F1
#
_entry.id   AF-K9DG98-F1
#
_cell.length_a   1.000
_cell.length_b   1.000
_cell.length_c   1.000
_cell.angle_alpha   90.00
_cell.angle_beta   90.00
_cell.angle_gamma   90.00
#
_symmetry.space_group_name_H-M   'P 1'
#
loop_
_entity.id
_entity.type
_entity.pdbx_description
1 polymer ?
#
loop_
_entity_poly.entity_id
_entity_poly.type
_entity_poly.pdbx_seq_one_letter_code
_entity_poly.pdbx_strand_id
1 'polypeptide(L)' 'MSEGKKRRVHSAEFKAKVGLEAVRGVKTVTEIAQEFGVHPVLVGQWKKEILENAGALFDVKRGPKPVDESSPEDK' A
#
# COMPACT_ATOMS: atom_id res chain seq x y z
N MET A 1 -26.44 9.72 -13.58
CA MET A 1 -25.27 9.15 -14.28
C MET A 1 -24.06 9.26 -13.36
N SER A 2 -23.81 8.25 -12.53
CA SER A 2 -22.51 8.09 -11.85
C SER A 2 -22.22 6.61 -11.86
N GLU A 3 -21.53 6.16 -12.91
CA GLU A 3 -21.09 4.78 -13.04
C GLU A 3 -20.11 4.49 -11.90
N GLY A 4 -20.51 3.60 -11.00
CA GLY A 4 -19.72 3.19 -9.85
C GLY A 4 -18.38 2.63 -10.35
N LYS A 5 -17.34 3.46 -10.26
CA LYS A 5 -15.97 3.11 -10.60
C LYS A 5 -15.58 1.91 -9.74
N LYS A 6 -15.64 0.71 -10.34
CA LYS A 6 -15.25 -0.56 -9.71
C LYS A 6 -13.91 -0.34 -9.01
N ARG A 7 -13.94 -0.24 -7.68
CA ARG A 7 -12.73 -0.11 -6.86
C ARG A 7 -11.85 -1.28 -7.25
N ARG A 8 -10.71 -1.01 -7.90
CA ARG A 8 -9.68 -2.02 -8.14
C ARG A 8 -9.15 -2.41 -6.76
N VAL A 9 -9.69 -3.48 -6.20
CA VAL A 9 -9.21 -4.05 -4.96
C VAL A 9 -7.88 -4.71 -5.27
N HIS A 10 -6.79 -4.07 -4.87
CA HIS A 10 -5.46 -4.67 -4.96
C HIS A 10 -5.32 -5.69 -3.82
N SER A 11 -4.94 -6.93 -4.16
CA SER A 11 -4.66 -7.99 -3.19
C SER A 11 -3.59 -7.54 -2.20
N ALA A 12 -3.67 -8.02 -0.95
CA ALA A 12 -2.69 -7.70 0.09
C ALA A 12 -1.24 -8.02 -0.35
N GLU A 13 -1.05 -9.11 -1.09
CA GLU A 13 0.25 -9.50 -1.68
C GLU A 13 0.78 -8.46 -2.68
N PHE A 14 -0.11 -7.87 -3.49
CA PHE A 14 0.27 -6.85 -4.46
C PHE A 14 0.69 -5.56 -3.78
N LYS A 15 -0.09 -5.11 -2.78
CA LYS A 15 0.24 -3.94 -1.97
C LYS A 15 1.58 -4.12 -1.26
N ALA A 16 1.79 -5.30 -0.66
CA ALA A 16 3.04 -5.66 0.01
C ALA A 16 4.24 -5.65 -0.95
N LYS A 17 4.10 -6.25 -2.15
CA LYS A 17 5.16 -6.26 -3.16
C LYS A 17 5.55 -4.85 -3.60
N VAL A 18 4.55 -4.03 -3.96
CA VAL A 18 4.76 -2.66 -4.43
C VAL A 18 5.36 -1.78 -3.32
N GLY A 19 4.82 -1.87 -2.11
CA GLY A 19 5.35 -1.14 -0.97
C GLY A 19 6.76 -1.59 -0.59
N LEU A 20 7.07 -2.89 -0.66
CA LEU A 20 8.43 -3.41 -0.43
C LEU A 20 9.41 -2.87 -1.48
N GLU A 21 9.03 -2.85 -2.76
CA GLU A 21 9.86 -2.26 -3.81
C GLU A 21 10.14 -0.76 -3.52
N ALA A 22 9.15 -0.05 -2.98
CA ALA A 22 9.28 1.35 -2.57
C ALA A 22 10.10 1.54 -1.28
N VAL A 23 10.12 0.56 -0.37
CA VAL A 23 11.02 0.52 0.80
C VAL A 23 12.46 0.23 0.37
N ARG A 24 12.66 -0.69 -0.59
CA ARG A 24 14.00 -1.04 -1.11
C ARG A 24 14.71 0.13 -1.78
N GLY A 25 13.96 1.11 -2.29
CA GLY A 25 14.52 2.36 -2.83
C GLY A 25 15.28 2.21 -4.15
N VAL A 26 15.16 1.06 -4.82
CA VAL A 26 15.82 0.78 -6.11
C VAL A 26 15.17 1.59 -7.25
N LYS A 27 13.88 1.86 -7.13
CA LYS A 27 13.08 2.67 -8.08
C LYS A 27 12.35 3.76 -7.31
N THR A 28 12.15 4.91 -7.94
CA THR A 28 11.35 5.97 -7.33
C THR A 28 9.89 5.56 -7.22
N VAL A 29 9.16 6.16 -6.28
CA VAL A 29 7.72 5.93 -6.08
C VAL A 29 6.93 6.11 -7.38
N THR A 30 7.34 7.07 -8.20
CA THR A 30 6.74 7.39 -9.51
C THR A 30 7.00 6.30 -10.53
N GLU A 31 8.21 5.75 -10.60
CA GLU A 31 8.54 4.66 -11.51
C GLU A 31 7.82 3.36 -11.13
N ILE A 32 7.76 3.04 -9.83
CA ILE A 32 7.03 1.87 -9.33
C ILE A 32 5.53 2.04 -9.63
N ALA A 33 4.98 3.23 -9.42
CA ALA A 33 3.61 3.56 -9.79
C ALA A 33 3.34 3.31 -11.28
N GLN A 34 4.24 3.75 -12.16
CA GLN A 34 4.12 3.52 -13.60
C GLN A 34 4.26 2.05 -13.99
N GLU A 35 5.24 1.34 -13.43
CA GLU A 35 5.54 -0.06 -13.74
C GLU A 35 4.40 -1.00 -13.30
N PHE A 36 3.82 -0.73 -12.14
CA PHE A 36 2.73 -1.54 -11.57
C PHE A 36 1.34 -0.98 -11.90
N GLY A 37 1.25 0.15 -12.62
CA GLY A 37 -0.01 0.81 -12.99
C GLY A 37 -0.83 1.29 -11.78
N VAL A 38 -0.14 1.71 -10.73
CA VAL A 38 -0.70 2.18 -9.45
C VAL A 38 -0.49 3.67 -9.30
N HIS A 39 -1.32 4.34 -8.51
CA HIS A 39 -1.11 5.76 -8.22
C HIS A 39 0.08 5.96 -7.27
N PRO A 40 1.00 6.92 -7.50
CA PRO A 40 2.18 7.12 -6.64
C PRO A 40 1.84 7.42 -5.18
N VAL A 41 0.69 8.04 -4.93
CA VAL A 41 0.18 8.25 -3.56
C VAL A 41 -0.05 6.93 -2.84
N LEU A 42 -0.63 5.92 -3.52
CA LEU A 42 -0.88 4.59 -2.94
C LEU A 42 0.43 3.87 -2.64
N VAL A 43 1.43 3.98 -3.53
CA VAL A 43 2.75 3.40 -3.32
C VAL A 43 3.41 4.00 -2.06
N GLY A 44 3.27 5.32 -1.86
CA GLY A 44 3.74 5.99 -0.65
C GLY A 44 3.00 5.57 0.62
N GLN A 45 1.68 5.35 0.54
CA GLN A 45 0.88 4.81 1.64
C GLN A 45 1.32 3.38 1.99
N TRP A 46 1.43 2.48 1.02
CA TRP A 46 1.84 1.10 1.26
C TRP A 46 3.27 1.00 1.81
N LYS A 47 4.16 1.89 1.38
CA LYS A 47 5.50 2.01 1.97
C LYS A 47 5.43 2.33 3.46
N LYS A 48 4.61 3.31 3.86
CA LYS A 48 4.41 3.67 5.28
C LYS A 48 3.76 2.54 6.05
N GLU A 49 2.68 1.96 5.52
CA GLU A 49 1.99 0.83 6.13
C GLU A 49 2.93 -0.34 6.38
N ILE A 50 3.84 -0.65 5.45
CA ILE A 50 4.84 -1.71 5.64
C ILE A 50 5.83 -1.34 6.73
N LEU A 51 6.31 -0.09 6.79
CA LEU A 51 7.26 0.32 7.84
C LEU A 51 6.62 0.32 9.24
N GLU A 52 5.37 0.77 9.35
CA GLU A 52 4.62 0.79 10.61
C GLU A 52 4.21 -0.63 11.04
N ASN A 53 3.71 -1.46 10.11
CA ASN A 53 3.36 -2.85 10.42
C ASN A 53 4.58 -3.77 10.54
N ALA A 54 5.73 -3.44 9.93
CA ALA A 54 6.94 -4.25 10.07
C ALA A 54 7.37 -4.33 11.53
N GLY A 55 7.30 -3.22 12.28
CA GLY A 55 7.53 -3.22 13.72
C GLY A 55 6.60 -4.20 14.46
N ALA A 56 5.30 -4.17 14.13
CA ALA A 56 4.31 -5.07 14.71
C ALA A 56 4.50 -6.55 14.34
N LEU A 57 5.11 -6.85 13.17
CA LEU A 57 5.46 -8.22 12.78
C LEU A 57 6.61 -8.78 13.64
N PHE A 58 7.52 -7.93 14.12
CA PHE A 58 8.62 -8.33 14.99
C PHE A 58 8.28 -8.21 16.49
N ASP A 59 7.33 -7.35 16.86
CA ASP A 59 6.83 -7.17 18.23
C ASP A 59 5.74 -8.21 18.59
N VAL A 60 6.01 -9.50 18.37
CA VAL A 60 5.03 -10.57 18.63
C VAL A 60 4.75 -10.73 20.14
N LYS A 61 3.86 -9.90 20.67
CA LYS A 61 2.83 -10.32 21.63
C LYS A 61 1.49 -10.35 20.89
N ARG A 62 0.98 -11.55 20.68
CA ARG A 62 -0.26 -11.90 19.96
C ARG A 62 -1.44 -10.96 20.32
N GLY A 63 -2.05 -10.32 19.33
CA GLY A 63 -3.31 -9.57 19.43
C GLY A 63 -3.86 -9.19 18.03
N PRO A 64 -5.18 -9.12 17.81
CA PRO A 64 -5.81 -9.20 16.49
C PRO A 64 -5.61 -7.92 15.63
N LYS A 65 -5.45 -8.15 14.32
CA LYS A 65 -5.31 -7.15 13.24
C LYS A 65 -6.28 -5.96 13.36
N PRO A 66 -5.80 -4.71 13.26
CA PRO A 66 -6.59 -3.66 12.65
C PRO A 66 -6.41 -3.77 11.13
N VAL A 67 -7.52 -4.06 10.47
CA VAL A 67 -7.72 -3.83 9.05
C VAL A 67 -7.79 -2.31 8.87
N ASP A 68 -6.69 -1.66 8.50
CA ASP A 68 -6.76 -0.22 8.26
C ASP A 68 -7.22 0.04 6.82
N GLU A 69 -8.52 0.25 6.74
CA GLU A 69 -9.24 0.91 5.66
C GLU A 69 -8.83 2.38 5.62
N SER A 70 -7.67 2.70 5.02
CA SER A 70 -7.28 4.09 4.74
C SER A 70 -7.04 4.29 3.26
N SER A 71 -8.16 4.50 2.55
CA SER A 71 -8.16 5.25 1.30
C SER A 71 -8.55 6.68 1.66
N PRO A 72 -7.61 7.62 1.90
CA PRO A 72 -7.97 9.02 1.90
C PRO A 72 -8.17 9.42 0.43
N GLU A 73 -9.39 9.87 0.16
CA GLU A 73 -9.75 10.72 -0.95
C GLU A 73 -8.67 11.81 -1.16
N ASP A 74 -8.30 12.06 -2.42
CA ASP A 74 -8.31 13.45 -2.89
C ASP A 74 -8.52 13.48 -4.41
N LYS A 75 -9.68 14.04 -4.76
CA LYS A 75 -10.12 14.66 -6.02
C LYS A 75 -11.01 13.87 -6.99
#